data_AF-A0A521AWN2-F1
#
_entry.id   AF-A0A521AWN2-F1
#
_cell.length_a   1.000
_cell.length_b   1.000
_cell.length_c   1.000
_cell.angle_alpha   90.00
_cell.angle_beta   90.00
_cell.angle_gamma   90.00
#
_symmetry.space_group_name_H-M   'P 1'
#
loop_
_entity.id
_entity.type
_entity.pdbx_description
1 polymer ?
#
loop_
_entity_poly.entity_id
_entity_poly.type
_entity_poly.pdbx_seq_one_letter_code
_entity_poly.pdbx_strand_id
1 'polypeptide(L)'
;MKRYFFLILLFWSFYVSNAQTNLAYEKLIAEASLLHLQKDFKNAIIKLEKAFLLEEPDALNAYKAAGMYSLAQNKTEAFKYLNIALNKGWTEAEQLSIDPYFDFLRAKYPYMWKTIKQKAQLKEQQYEKKLKLPELRKQINAMGIADQKIRYWKIQTSDPVLLNELQQKINDLDFKNLSKAKEILKNYNWPKISEIGKDGAHNFWLIVQHADQDILFQKAALHEMDKLKGTKELDMENYAFLYDRVQCNLNYKQVYGTQVNWTQNGEASSFRGIIKENEADKRRNEFELLPLKIYALNYGFKYTIPTAEEASKKDKKDIESTLNLINEAKKYYETKEFQKVYDNYNNASMILGGMTSEQNFEASELFAKIYNQTHDEQYRSISLDFLNLNYLRGDLDKKVLLSNKEFNTFYSEKRWKDIIDSL
;
A
#
# COMPACT_ATOMS: atom_id res chain seq x y z
N MET A 1 25.14 9.88 -0.87
CA MET A 1 23.85 10.25 -1.49
C MET A 1 22.77 9.36 -0.90
N LYS A 2 21.96 9.88 0.03
CA LYS A 2 20.87 9.14 0.66
C LYS A 2 19.76 8.94 -0.36
N ARG A 3 19.50 7.69 -0.78
CA ARG A 3 18.48 7.35 -1.77
C ARG A 3 17.19 7.03 -1.04
N TYR A 4 16.33 8.01 -0.80
CA TYR A 4 14.98 7.73 -0.29
C TYR A 4 14.13 7.21 -1.44
N PHE A 5 14.12 5.89 -1.67
CA PHE A 5 13.17 5.26 -2.58
C PHE A 5 11.82 5.13 -1.87
N PHE A 6 10.99 6.15 -1.97
CA PHE A 6 9.54 5.95 -1.84
C PHE A 6 9.00 5.68 -3.24
N LEU A 7 8.27 4.59 -3.35
CA LEU A 7 7.83 4.05 -4.62
C LEU A 7 6.50 4.71 -5.02
N ILE A 8 6.48 5.46 -6.12
CA ILE A 8 5.29 5.43 -6.99
C ILE A 8 5.35 4.05 -7.64
N LEU A 9 4.78 3.07 -6.96
CA LEU A 9 4.48 1.80 -7.60
C LEU A 9 3.38 2.14 -8.61
N LEU A 10 3.75 2.28 -9.87
CA LEU A 10 2.85 1.90 -10.95
C LEU A 10 2.63 0.40 -10.79
N PHE A 11 1.70 0.03 -9.91
CA PHE A 11 1.34 -1.35 -9.63
C PHE A 11 0.99 -2.02 -10.95
N TRP A 12 1.53 -3.22 -11.13
CA TRP A 12 1.47 -3.94 -12.38
C TRP A 12 0.31 -4.91 -12.23
N SER A 13 -0.81 -4.63 -12.89
CA SER A 13 -1.87 -5.62 -13.02
C SER A 13 -1.33 -6.78 -13.86
N PHE A 14 -0.91 -7.86 -13.22
CA PHE A 14 -0.52 -9.10 -13.89
C PHE A 14 -1.76 -9.97 -14.07
N TYR A 15 -2.09 -10.30 -15.32
CA TYR A 15 -3.09 -11.33 -15.62
C TYR A 15 -2.36 -12.64 -15.88
N VAL A 16 -2.38 -13.58 -14.93
CA VAL A 16 -1.78 -14.91 -15.11
C VAL A 16 -2.83 -15.83 -15.72
N SER A 17 -2.69 -16.15 -17.02
CA SER A 17 -3.54 -17.16 -17.64
C SER A 17 -3.13 -18.58 -17.18
N ASN A 18 -4.09 -19.35 -16.67
CA ASN A 18 -3.87 -20.68 -16.11
C ASN A 18 -3.54 -21.73 -17.19
N ALA A 19 -2.25 -21.90 -17.51
CA ALA A 19 -1.67 -23.14 -18.00
C ALA A 19 -0.14 -23.09 -17.83
N GLN A 20 0.41 -23.90 -16.91
CA GLN A 20 1.87 -24.14 -16.71
C GLN A 20 2.74 -22.91 -17.02
N THR A 21 2.57 -21.84 -16.23
CA THR A 21 3.05 -20.52 -16.61
C THR A 21 4.57 -20.43 -16.58
N ASN A 22 5.15 -20.32 -17.78
CA ASN A 22 6.48 -19.79 -17.95
C ASN A 22 6.47 -18.30 -17.55
N LEU A 23 6.72 -18.01 -16.27
CA LEU A 23 6.72 -16.64 -15.73
C LEU A 23 7.94 -15.80 -16.17
N ALA A 24 8.55 -16.12 -17.31
CA ALA A 24 9.70 -15.41 -17.85
C ALA A 24 9.34 -13.98 -18.26
N TYR A 25 8.14 -13.77 -18.80
CA TYR A 25 7.65 -12.43 -19.15
C TYR A 25 7.58 -11.54 -17.90
N GLU A 26 6.86 -11.98 -16.88
CA GLU A 26 6.60 -11.23 -15.64
C GLU A 26 7.87 -11.02 -14.85
N LYS A 27 8.80 -11.99 -14.88
CA LYS A 27 10.14 -11.82 -14.34
C LYS A 27 10.90 -10.69 -15.03
N LEU A 28 10.96 -10.68 -16.36
CA LEU A 28 11.67 -9.65 -17.12
C LEU A 28 11.06 -8.27 -16.90
N ILE A 29 9.73 -8.22 -16.84
CA ILE A 29 8.96 -7.05 -16.46
C ILE A 29 9.33 -6.54 -15.05
N ALA A 30 9.38 -7.40 -14.04
CA ALA A 30 9.73 -7.02 -12.67
C ALA A 30 11.17 -6.50 -12.59
N GLU A 31 12.10 -7.15 -13.30
CA GLU A 31 13.49 -6.68 -13.43
C GLU A 31 13.58 -5.32 -14.13
N ALA A 32 12.81 -5.10 -15.20
CA ALA A 32 12.75 -3.81 -15.89
C ALA A 32 12.23 -2.70 -14.96
N SER A 33 11.22 -3.00 -14.15
CA SER A 33 10.67 -2.08 -13.14
C SER A 33 11.71 -1.65 -12.12
N LEU A 34 12.49 -2.60 -11.60
CA LEU A 34 13.52 -2.27 -10.64
C LEU A 34 14.60 -1.35 -11.25
N LEU A 35 15.05 -1.67 -12.47
CA LEU A 35 16.04 -0.87 -13.19
C LEU A 35 15.51 0.54 -13.49
N HIS A 36 14.22 0.67 -13.78
CA HIS A 36 13.54 1.95 -13.94
C HIS A 36 13.72 2.84 -12.70
N LEU A 37 13.42 2.29 -11.52
CA LEU A 37 13.49 3.01 -10.25
C LEU A 37 14.92 3.43 -9.96
N GLN A 38 15.88 2.59 -10.31
CA GLN A 38 17.31 2.88 -10.21
C GLN A 38 17.81 3.90 -11.26
N LYS A 39 16.91 4.43 -12.10
CA LYS A 39 17.20 5.35 -13.22
C LYS A 39 18.12 4.75 -14.30
N ASP A 40 18.20 3.42 -14.37
CA ASP A 40 18.94 2.68 -15.40
C ASP A 40 18.02 2.31 -16.57
N PHE A 41 17.60 3.35 -17.31
CA PHE A 41 16.63 3.19 -18.40
C PHE A 41 17.16 2.31 -19.54
N LYS A 42 18.47 2.34 -19.80
CA LYS A 42 19.10 1.55 -20.87
C LYS A 42 18.94 0.05 -20.60
N ASN A 43 19.28 -0.41 -19.40
CA ASN A 43 19.14 -1.82 -19.08
C ASN A 43 17.67 -2.21 -18.87
N ALA A 44 16.84 -1.30 -18.35
CA ALA A 44 15.39 -1.53 -18.24
C ALA A 44 14.75 -1.81 -19.61
N ILE A 45 15.09 -1.01 -20.64
CA ILE A 45 14.61 -1.20 -22.01
C ILE A 45 15.01 -2.58 -22.55
N ILE A 46 16.26 -3.02 -22.36
CA ILE A 46 16.71 -4.35 -22.82
C ILE A 46 15.86 -5.48 -22.20
N LYS A 47 15.44 -5.32 -20.93
CA LYS A 47 14.56 -6.29 -20.27
C LYS A 47 13.15 -6.26 -20.84
N LEU A 48 12.60 -5.08 -21.09
CA LEU A 48 11.29 -4.93 -21.75
C LEU A 48 11.29 -5.53 -23.15
N GLU A 49 12.29 -5.25 -23.97
CA GLU A 49 12.41 -5.79 -25.33
C GLU A 49 12.42 -7.33 -25.30
N LYS A 50 13.17 -7.93 -24.37
CA LYS A 50 13.16 -9.38 -24.18
C LYS A 50 11.81 -9.90 -23.72
N ALA A 51 11.11 -9.19 -22.83
CA ALA A 51 9.77 -9.57 -22.42
C ALA A 51 8.80 -9.53 -23.61
N PHE A 52 8.87 -8.48 -24.42
CA PHE A 52 7.99 -8.28 -25.57
C PHE A 52 8.23 -9.24 -26.74
N LEU A 53 9.35 -9.97 -26.73
CA LEU A 53 9.57 -11.12 -27.61
C LEU A 53 8.83 -12.39 -27.15
N LEU A 54 8.49 -12.49 -25.86
CA LEU A 54 7.74 -13.61 -25.30
C LEU A 54 6.23 -13.38 -25.42
N GLU A 55 5.79 -12.16 -25.10
CA GLU A 55 4.38 -11.77 -25.13
C GLU A 55 4.23 -10.30 -25.49
N GLU A 56 3.29 -9.96 -26.37
CA GLU A 56 3.01 -8.55 -26.69
C GLU A 56 2.58 -7.76 -25.44
N PRO A 57 3.03 -6.51 -25.26
CA PRO A 57 2.60 -5.70 -24.14
C PRO A 57 1.09 -5.41 -24.18
N ASP A 58 0.49 -5.42 -23.00
CA ASP A 58 -0.80 -4.79 -22.75
C ASP A 58 -0.69 -3.25 -22.80
N ALA A 59 -1.80 -2.56 -22.54
CA ALA A 59 -1.84 -1.10 -22.58
C ALA A 59 -0.88 -0.46 -21.56
N LEU A 60 -0.80 -1.01 -20.34
CA LEU A 60 0.01 -0.47 -19.25
C LEU A 60 1.50 -0.67 -19.51
N ASN A 61 1.91 -1.86 -19.94
CA ASN A 61 3.30 -2.19 -20.22
C ASN A 61 3.81 -1.46 -21.45
N ALA A 62 2.96 -1.25 -22.46
CA ALA A 62 3.28 -0.38 -23.59
C ALA A 62 3.44 1.09 -23.15
N TYR A 63 2.56 1.60 -22.26
CA TYR A 63 2.69 2.97 -21.75
C TYR A 63 3.99 3.16 -20.94
N LYS A 64 4.32 2.20 -20.07
CA LYS A 64 5.58 2.17 -19.30
C LYS A 64 6.80 2.13 -20.22
N ALA A 65 6.79 1.27 -21.24
CA ALA A 65 7.84 1.20 -22.24
C ALA A 65 8.03 2.53 -22.97
N ALA A 66 6.93 3.16 -23.38
CA ALA A 66 6.98 4.47 -24.02
C ALA A 66 7.65 5.54 -23.13
N GLY A 67 7.31 5.55 -21.84
CA GLY A 67 7.93 6.44 -20.85
C GLY A 67 9.44 6.19 -20.74
N MET A 68 9.87 4.93 -20.65
CA MET A 68 11.29 4.57 -20.61
C MET A 68 12.06 5.00 -21.85
N TYR A 69 11.51 4.76 -23.06
CA TYR A 69 12.15 5.21 -24.30
C TYR A 69 12.20 6.74 -24.38
N SER A 70 11.18 7.45 -23.88
CA SER A 70 11.18 8.91 -23.81
C SER A 70 12.27 9.44 -22.87
N LEU A 71 12.42 8.85 -21.67
CA LEU A 71 13.49 9.17 -20.72
C LEU A 71 14.89 8.87 -21.30
N ALA A 72 15.00 7.83 -22.13
CA ALA A 72 16.20 7.50 -22.90
C ALA A 72 16.36 8.34 -24.19
N GLN A 73 15.52 9.36 -24.41
CA GLN A 73 15.52 10.25 -25.58
C GLN A 73 15.32 9.55 -26.94
N ASN A 74 14.78 8.33 -26.94
CA ASN A 74 14.45 7.59 -28.16
C ASN A 74 13.03 7.94 -28.63
N LYS A 75 12.92 9.00 -29.44
CA LYS A 75 11.66 9.48 -30.02
C LYS A 75 10.86 8.39 -30.72
N THR A 76 11.50 7.62 -31.58
CA THR A 76 10.82 6.70 -32.51
C THR A 76 10.10 5.60 -31.76
N GLU A 77 10.81 4.91 -30.85
CA GLU A 77 10.21 3.83 -30.06
C GLU A 77 9.20 4.39 -29.04
N ALA A 78 9.46 5.57 -28.45
CA ALA A 78 8.51 6.17 -27.51
C ALA A 78 7.13 6.43 -28.15
N PHE A 79 7.07 7.04 -29.34
CA PHE A 79 5.79 7.26 -30.04
C PHE A 79 5.17 5.95 -30.56
N LYS A 80 5.97 4.95 -30.93
CA LYS A 80 5.47 3.62 -31.31
C LYS A 80 4.73 2.98 -30.14
N TYR A 81 5.34 2.92 -28.96
CA TYR A 81 4.71 2.31 -27.79
C TYR A 81 3.55 3.13 -27.24
N LEU A 82 3.56 4.47 -27.33
CA LEU A 82 2.35 5.27 -27.05
C LEU A 82 1.18 4.86 -27.95
N ASN A 83 1.43 4.64 -29.25
CA ASN A 83 0.38 4.18 -30.15
C ASN A 83 -0.11 2.77 -29.81
N ILE A 84 0.78 1.86 -29.43
CA ILE A 84 0.41 0.51 -28.97
C ILE A 84 -0.47 0.62 -27.72
N ALA A 85 -0.07 1.39 -26.71
CA ALA A 85 -0.83 1.59 -25.48
C ALA A 85 -2.26 2.10 -25.78
N LEU A 86 -2.38 3.14 -26.61
CA LEU A 86 -3.67 3.68 -27.02
C LEU A 86 -4.51 2.68 -27.82
N ASN A 87 -3.89 1.87 -28.68
CA ASN A 87 -4.58 0.84 -29.45
C ASN A 87 -5.09 -0.32 -28.57
N LYS A 88 -4.32 -0.68 -27.53
CA LYS A 88 -4.68 -1.72 -26.54
C LYS A 88 -5.63 -1.22 -25.45
N GLY A 89 -6.03 0.05 -25.47
CA GLY A 89 -7.09 0.58 -24.60
C GLY A 89 -6.62 1.43 -23.43
N TRP A 90 -5.45 2.06 -23.50
CA TRP A 90 -5.08 3.11 -22.55
C TRP A 90 -6.08 4.27 -22.62
N THR A 91 -6.61 4.67 -21.45
CA THR A 91 -7.74 5.61 -21.34
C THR A 91 -7.44 6.86 -20.52
N GLU A 92 -6.23 7.04 -19.98
CA GLU A 92 -5.90 8.19 -19.13
C GLU A 92 -5.19 9.29 -19.96
N ALA A 93 -5.95 10.03 -20.79
CA ALA A 93 -5.35 11.04 -21.67
C ALA A 93 -4.87 12.29 -20.92
N GLU A 94 -5.52 12.63 -19.80
CA GLU A 94 -5.07 13.71 -18.92
C GLU A 94 -3.71 13.37 -18.29
N GLN A 95 -3.56 12.17 -17.72
CA GLN A 95 -2.28 11.69 -17.19
C GLN A 95 -1.19 11.74 -18.27
N LEU A 96 -1.42 11.17 -19.46
CA LEU A 96 -0.46 11.24 -20.57
C LEU A 96 -0.01 12.68 -20.87
N SER A 97 -0.93 13.64 -20.78
CA SER A 97 -0.65 15.04 -21.11
C SER A 97 0.33 15.72 -20.15
N ILE A 98 0.40 15.24 -18.90
CA ILE A 98 1.19 15.87 -17.83
C ILE A 98 2.32 14.98 -17.30
N ASP A 99 2.32 13.68 -17.65
CA ASP A 99 3.26 12.70 -17.12
C ASP A 99 4.71 13.11 -17.43
N PRO A 100 5.55 13.37 -16.42
CA PRO A 100 6.92 13.87 -16.59
C PRO A 100 7.80 12.98 -17.48
N TYR A 101 7.49 11.69 -17.61
CA TYR A 101 8.26 10.79 -18.48
C TYR A 101 8.29 11.25 -19.93
N PHE A 102 7.31 12.05 -20.35
CA PHE A 102 7.21 12.56 -21.71
C PHE A 102 7.62 14.01 -21.89
N ASP A 103 8.28 14.64 -20.91
CA ASP A 103 8.78 16.02 -21.02
C ASP A 103 9.70 16.21 -22.24
N PHE A 104 10.58 15.23 -22.51
CA PHE A 104 11.44 15.23 -23.70
C PHE A 104 10.62 15.29 -24.99
N LEU A 105 9.59 14.44 -25.13
CA LEU A 105 8.74 14.43 -26.33
C LEU A 105 7.95 15.71 -26.48
N ARG A 106 7.38 16.22 -25.38
CA ARG A 106 6.62 17.48 -25.34
C ARG A 106 7.46 18.66 -25.81
N ALA A 107 8.67 18.78 -25.29
CA ALA A 107 9.54 19.91 -25.57
C ALA A 107 10.16 19.85 -26.98
N LYS A 108 10.57 18.66 -27.44
CA LYS A 108 11.33 18.51 -28.69
C LYS A 108 10.45 18.22 -29.92
N TYR A 109 9.27 17.65 -29.74
CA TYR A 109 8.40 17.22 -30.84
C TYR A 109 6.93 17.66 -30.65
N PRO A 110 6.66 18.97 -30.50
CA PRO A 110 5.35 19.49 -30.14
C PRO A 110 4.23 19.13 -31.12
N TYR A 111 4.53 19.04 -32.43
CA TYR A 111 3.55 18.64 -33.43
C TYR A 111 3.14 17.16 -33.30
N MET A 112 4.11 16.25 -33.17
CA MET A 112 3.82 14.82 -32.95
C MET A 112 3.12 14.61 -31.61
N TRP A 113 3.53 15.35 -30.59
CA TRP A 113 2.89 15.34 -29.28
C TRP A 113 1.43 15.78 -29.34
N LYS A 114 1.13 16.87 -30.07
CA LYS A 114 -0.25 17.34 -30.29
C LYS A 114 -1.11 16.23 -30.92
N THR A 115 -0.59 15.54 -31.93
CA THR A 115 -1.30 14.45 -32.61
C THR A 115 -1.58 13.27 -31.67
N ILE A 116 -0.59 12.80 -30.90
CA ILE A 116 -0.81 11.66 -30.00
C ILE A 116 -1.77 12.02 -28.85
N LYS A 117 -1.68 13.25 -28.34
CA LYS A 117 -2.61 13.77 -27.32
C LYS A 117 -4.04 13.82 -27.83
N GLN A 118 -4.27 14.33 -29.04
CA GLN A 118 -5.59 14.34 -29.67
C GLN A 118 -6.13 12.92 -29.87
N LYS A 119 -5.28 11.98 -30.32
CA LYS A 119 -5.66 10.57 -30.43
C LYS A 119 -6.07 9.97 -29.08
N ALA A 120 -5.33 10.26 -28.02
CA ALA A 120 -5.64 9.80 -26.67
C ALA A 120 -6.99 10.36 -26.18
N GLN A 121 -7.21 11.66 -26.35
CA GLN A 121 -8.47 12.33 -25.97
C GLN A 121 -9.68 11.74 -26.69
N LEU A 122 -9.59 11.51 -28.00
CA LEU A 122 -10.68 10.91 -28.78
C LEU A 122 -10.99 9.48 -28.31
N LYS A 123 -9.97 8.69 -27.99
CA LYS A 123 -10.14 7.32 -27.47
C LYS A 123 -10.76 7.31 -26.08
N GLU A 124 -10.33 8.20 -25.19
CA GLU A 124 -10.92 8.36 -23.87
C GLU A 124 -12.40 8.78 -23.97
N GLN A 125 -12.73 9.76 -24.80
CA GLN A 125 -14.13 10.17 -25.03
C GLN A 125 -15.01 9.04 -25.58
N GLN A 126 -14.46 8.17 -26.42
CA GLN A 126 -15.18 6.99 -26.90
C GLN A 126 -15.36 5.93 -25.80
N TYR A 127 -14.38 5.80 -24.91
CA TYR A 127 -14.45 4.90 -23.77
C TYR A 127 -15.45 5.37 -22.71
N GLU A 128 -15.45 6.66 -22.36
CA GLU A 128 -16.35 7.26 -21.38
C GLU A 128 -17.83 7.02 -21.70
N LYS A 129 -18.20 7.01 -22.98
CA LYS A 129 -19.57 6.70 -23.44
C LYS A 129 -20.05 5.30 -23.07
N LYS A 130 -19.13 4.39 -22.72
CA LYS A 130 -19.43 3.01 -22.32
C LYS A 130 -19.58 2.85 -20.80
N LEU A 131 -19.24 3.88 -20.03
CA LEU A 131 -19.25 3.84 -18.57
C LEU A 131 -20.59 4.30 -18.01
N LYS A 132 -20.98 3.75 -16.87
CA LYS A 132 -22.22 4.15 -16.17
C LYS A 132 -22.04 5.47 -15.42
N LEU A 133 -20.84 5.73 -14.88
CA LEU A 133 -20.53 6.87 -14.03
C LEU A 133 -19.27 7.62 -14.55
N PRO A 134 -19.26 8.14 -15.79
CA PRO A 134 -18.09 8.80 -16.37
C PRO A 134 -17.65 10.06 -15.60
N GLU A 135 -18.60 10.83 -15.06
CA GLU A 135 -18.26 12.02 -14.26
C GLU A 135 -17.60 11.65 -12.92
N LEU A 136 -18.04 10.56 -12.29
CA LEU A 136 -17.40 10.04 -11.07
C LEU A 136 -15.97 9.56 -11.38
N ARG A 137 -15.78 8.82 -12.49
CA ARG A 137 -14.44 8.45 -12.98
C ARG A 137 -13.55 9.68 -13.13
N LYS A 138 -14.03 10.71 -13.82
CA LYS A 138 -13.27 11.94 -14.06
C LYS A 138 -12.87 12.63 -12.76
N GLN A 139 -13.78 12.71 -11.79
CA GLN A 139 -13.47 13.24 -10.45
C GLN A 139 -12.38 12.41 -9.76
N ILE A 140 -12.52 11.10 -9.73
CA ILE A 140 -11.55 10.20 -9.08
C ILE A 140 -10.18 10.26 -9.76
N ASN A 141 -10.13 10.27 -11.09
CA ASN A 141 -8.88 10.37 -11.83
C ASN A 141 -8.17 11.70 -11.56
N ALA A 142 -8.91 12.81 -11.47
CA ALA A 142 -8.32 14.10 -11.09
C ALA A 142 -7.72 14.07 -9.68
N MET A 143 -8.36 13.39 -8.73
CA MET A 143 -7.82 13.18 -7.38
C MET A 143 -6.53 12.35 -7.42
N GLY A 144 -6.54 11.22 -8.15
CA GLY A 144 -5.37 10.34 -8.32
C GLY A 144 -4.19 11.06 -8.96
N ILE A 145 -4.44 11.83 -10.02
CA ILE A 145 -3.43 12.66 -10.68
C ILE A 145 -2.78 13.65 -9.70
N ALA A 146 -3.59 14.38 -8.92
CA ALA A 146 -3.09 15.34 -7.95
C ALA A 146 -2.23 14.67 -6.87
N ASP A 147 -2.67 13.51 -6.37
CA ASP A 147 -1.98 12.71 -5.37
C ASP A 147 -0.63 12.18 -5.88
N GLN A 148 -0.62 11.52 -7.04
CA GLN A 148 0.59 10.92 -7.60
C GLN A 148 1.61 11.98 -8.01
N LYS A 149 1.16 13.12 -8.54
CA LYS A 149 2.06 14.22 -8.97
C LYS A 149 2.91 14.75 -7.81
N ILE A 150 2.32 14.98 -6.64
CA ILE A 150 3.07 15.54 -5.53
C ILE A 150 4.03 14.53 -4.89
N ARG A 151 3.61 13.26 -4.82
CA ARG A 151 4.47 12.15 -4.38
C ARG A 151 5.66 11.98 -5.34
N TYR A 152 5.44 12.16 -6.63
CA TYR A 152 6.49 12.09 -7.65
C TYR A 152 7.55 13.17 -7.41
N TRP A 153 7.13 14.41 -7.20
CA TRP A 153 8.04 15.51 -6.91
C TRP A 153 8.84 15.31 -5.63
N LYS A 154 8.23 14.75 -4.59
CA LYS A 154 8.93 14.43 -3.34
C LYS A 154 10.09 13.46 -3.58
N ILE A 155 9.92 12.49 -4.47
CA ILE A 155 10.95 11.49 -4.80
C ILE A 155 12.09 12.10 -5.64
N GLN A 156 11.84 13.19 -6.38
CA GLN A 156 12.86 13.82 -7.22
C GLN A 156 13.82 14.74 -6.46
N THR A 157 13.52 15.09 -5.20
CA THR A 157 14.34 16.01 -4.40
C THR A 157 14.96 15.34 -3.19
N SER A 158 16.13 15.82 -2.80
CA SER A 158 16.81 15.49 -1.54
C SER A 158 16.97 16.70 -0.62
N ASP A 159 16.45 17.87 -1.02
CA ASP A 159 16.46 19.09 -0.22
C ASP A 159 15.52 18.96 0.99
N PRO A 160 16.03 19.04 2.24
CA PRO A 160 15.22 18.89 3.45
C PRO A 160 14.06 19.89 3.57
N VAL A 161 14.24 21.13 3.12
CA VAL A 161 13.19 22.17 3.21
C VAL A 161 12.06 21.82 2.26
N LEU A 162 12.39 21.54 0.99
CA LEU A 162 11.41 21.16 -0.02
C LEU A 162 10.73 19.82 0.33
N LEU A 163 11.46 18.86 0.91
CA LEU A 163 10.89 17.60 1.40
C LEU A 163 9.82 17.83 2.47
N ASN A 164 10.07 18.73 3.43
CA ASN A 164 9.10 19.07 4.46
C ASN A 164 7.88 19.79 3.87
N GLU A 165 8.08 20.76 2.97
CA GLU A 165 6.98 21.44 2.28
C GLU A 165 6.10 20.47 1.48
N LEU A 166 6.72 19.55 0.72
CA LEU A 166 6.01 18.53 -0.04
C LEU A 166 5.28 17.54 0.88
N GLN A 167 5.86 17.20 2.03
CA GLN A 167 5.19 16.35 3.02
C GLN A 167 3.95 17.02 3.60
N GLN A 168 4.02 18.31 3.94
CA GLN A 168 2.86 19.05 4.42
C GLN A 168 1.74 19.09 3.37
N LYS A 169 2.09 19.39 2.12
CA LYS A 169 1.12 19.38 1.01
C LYS A 169 0.52 18.00 0.75
N ILE A 170 1.30 16.92 0.92
CA ILE A 170 0.77 15.53 0.87
C ILE A 170 -0.25 15.32 1.98
N ASN A 171 0.06 15.70 3.22
CA ASN A 171 -0.85 15.54 4.35
C ASN A 171 -2.17 16.31 4.12
N ASP A 172 -2.09 17.56 3.66
CA ASP A 172 -3.27 18.38 3.35
C ASP A 172 -4.12 17.76 2.24
N LEU A 173 -3.48 17.20 1.22
CA LEU A 173 -4.15 16.54 0.11
C LEU A 173 -4.77 15.22 0.55
N ASP A 174 -4.07 14.40 1.34
CA ASP A 174 -4.56 13.14 1.90
C ASP A 174 -5.79 13.38 2.79
N PHE A 175 -5.82 14.46 3.56
CA PHE A 175 -7.01 14.83 4.35
C PHE A 175 -8.21 15.16 3.46
N LYS A 176 -8.01 15.98 2.42
CA LYS A 176 -9.07 16.33 1.45
C LYS A 176 -9.57 15.10 0.70
N ASN A 177 -8.63 14.27 0.25
CA ASN A 177 -8.91 13.05 -0.47
C ASN A 177 -9.65 12.03 0.39
N LEU A 178 -9.29 11.87 1.67
CA LEU A 178 -10.01 11.03 2.63
C LEU A 178 -11.46 11.49 2.79
N SER A 179 -11.69 12.79 3.00
CA SER A 179 -13.04 13.33 3.13
C SER A 179 -13.88 13.02 1.89
N LYS A 180 -13.33 13.23 0.68
CA LYS A 180 -14.02 12.93 -0.56
C LYS A 180 -14.22 11.43 -0.78
N ALA A 181 -13.25 10.60 -0.44
CA ALA A 181 -13.34 9.15 -0.58
C ALA A 181 -14.41 8.55 0.32
N LYS A 182 -14.59 9.08 1.55
CA LYS A 182 -15.71 8.73 2.42
C LYS A 182 -17.07 9.04 1.80
N GLU A 183 -17.21 10.22 1.17
CA GLU A 183 -18.45 10.57 0.46
C GLU A 183 -18.72 9.63 -0.73
N ILE A 184 -17.69 9.30 -1.50
CA ILE A 184 -17.81 8.37 -2.63
C ILE A 184 -18.24 7.00 -2.13
N LEU A 185 -17.55 6.45 -1.13
CA LEU A 185 -17.87 5.14 -0.56
C LEU A 185 -19.30 5.10 0.01
N LYS A 186 -19.73 6.17 0.68
CA LYS A 186 -21.10 6.29 1.23
C LYS A 186 -22.18 6.31 0.14
N ASN A 187 -21.92 7.02 -0.97
CA ASN A 187 -22.94 7.24 -2.00
C ASN A 187 -22.98 6.15 -3.07
N TYR A 188 -21.85 5.46 -3.30
CA TYR A 188 -21.69 4.52 -4.42
C TYR A 188 -21.28 3.11 -3.96
N ASN A 189 -21.10 2.86 -2.67
CA ASN A 189 -20.35 1.71 -2.15
C ASN A 189 -18.94 1.69 -2.78
N TRP A 190 -18.32 0.52 -2.95
CA TRP A 190 -17.11 0.41 -3.77
C TRP A 190 -17.48 0.57 -5.26
N PRO A 191 -17.04 1.65 -5.95
CA PRO A 191 -17.37 1.85 -7.35
C PRO A 191 -16.79 0.73 -8.22
N LYS A 192 -17.61 0.17 -9.10
CA LYS A 192 -17.24 -1.01 -9.89
C LYS A 192 -16.44 -0.64 -11.14
N ILE A 193 -15.62 -1.57 -11.62
CA ILE A 193 -14.86 -1.40 -12.88
C ILE A 193 -15.80 -1.09 -14.07
N SER A 194 -16.97 -1.71 -14.16
CA SER A 194 -17.94 -1.40 -15.22
C SER A 194 -18.59 -0.01 -15.10
N GLU A 195 -18.51 0.62 -13.93
CA GLU A 195 -19.10 1.93 -13.67
C GLU A 195 -18.12 3.06 -13.96
N ILE A 196 -16.87 2.92 -13.51
CA ILE A 196 -15.87 3.99 -13.56
C ILE A 196 -14.56 3.60 -14.28
N GLY A 197 -14.51 2.42 -14.90
CA GLY A 197 -13.33 1.92 -15.59
C GLY A 197 -12.24 1.39 -14.65
N LYS A 198 -11.25 0.70 -15.22
CA LYS A 198 -10.12 0.13 -14.47
C LYS A 198 -9.23 1.21 -13.85
N ASP A 199 -9.01 2.28 -14.60
CA ASP A 199 -8.23 3.43 -14.17
C ASP A 199 -8.93 4.19 -13.03
N GLY A 200 -10.24 4.41 -13.14
CA GLY A 200 -11.04 4.99 -12.05
C GLY A 200 -10.99 4.12 -10.80
N ALA A 201 -11.18 2.80 -10.95
CA ALA A 201 -11.11 1.86 -9.82
C ALA A 201 -9.73 1.84 -9.16
N HIS A 202 -8.64 1.86 -9.94
CA HIS A 202 -7.27 1.91 -9.43
C HIS A 202 -6.96 3.25 -8.74
N ASN A 203 -7.35 4.37 -9.33
CA ASN A 203 -7.17 5.70 -8.72
C ASN A 203 -7.97 5.84 -7.43
N PHE A 204 -9.20 5.31 -7.37
CA PHE A 204 -9.96 5.29 -6.11
C PHE A 204 -9.25 4.47 -5.04
N TRP A 205 -8.73 3.30 -5.41
CA TRP A 205 -7.92 2.47 -4.52
C TRP A 205 -6.63 3.16 -4.03
N LEU A 206 -5.91 3.88 -4.90
CA LEU A 206 -4.74 4.69 -4.50
C LEU A 206 -5.11 5.67 -3.38
N ILE A 207 -6.23 6.38 -3.54
CA ILE A 207 -6.71 7.31 -2.52
C ILE A 207 -7.04 6.58 -1.20
N VAL A 208 -7.74 5.44 -1.26
CA VAL A 208 -8.11 4.67 -0.07
C VAL A 208 -6.88 4.11 0.65
N GLN A 209 -5.89 3.58 -0.07
CA GLN A 209 -4.69 3.02 0.56
C GLN A 209 -3.84 4.09 1.26
N HIS A 210 -3.84 5.32 0.74
CA HIS A 210 -3.09 6.43 1.34
C HIS A 210 -3.75 7.00 2.60
N ALA A 211 -4.97 6.57 2.94
CA ALA A 211 -5.65 6.95 4.17
C ALA A 211 -5.18 6.17 5.42
N ASP A 212 -3.86 6.01 5.61
CA ASP A 212 -3.29 5.26 6.75
C ASP A 212 -3.68 5.83 8.12
N GLN A 213 -3.97 7.13 8.17
CA GLN A 213 -4.47 7.81 9.36
C GLN A 213 -5.88 7.37 9.77
N ASP A 214 -6.61 6.64 8.92
CA ASP A 214 -7.99 6.22 9.15
C ASP A 214 -8.20 4.75 8.77
N ILE A 215 -7.69 3.86 9.63
CA ILE A 215 -7.79 2.41 9.45
C ILE A 215 -9.25 1.94 9.43
N LEU A 216 -10.16 2.60 10.16
CA LEU A 216 -11.59 2.24 10.15
C LEU A 216 -12.21 2.50 8.78
N PHE A 217 -11.86 3.63 8.14
CA PHE A 217 -12.27 3.87 6.77
C PHE A 217 -11.69 2.82 5.80
N GLN A 218 -10.41 2.46 5.94
CA GLN A 218 -9.83 1.39 5.12
C GLN A 218 -10.54 0.04 5.33
N LYS A 219 -10.93 -0.30 6.57
CA LYS A 219 -11.75 -1.49 6.87
C LYS A 219 -13.13 -1.42 6.23
N ALA A 220 -13.80 -0.26 6.29
CA ALA A 220 -15.10 -0.06 5.64
C ALA A 220 -14.98 -0.22 4.12
N ALA A 221 -13.93 0.33 3.51
CA ALA A 221 -13.64 0.15 2.09
C ALA A 221 -13.40 -1.32 1.74
N LEU A 222 -12.59 -2.04 2.53
CA LEU A 222 -12.38 -3.48 2.36
C LEU A 222 -13.68 -4.27 2.45
N HIS A 223 -14.58 -3.91 3.37
CA HIS A 223 -15.88 -4.56 3.47
C HIS A 223 -16.71 -4.39 2.19
N GLU A 224 -16.71 -3.19 1.59
CA GLU A 224 -17.39 -2.97 0.30
C GLU A 224 -16.69 -3.70 -0.86
N MET A 225 -15.36 -3.78 -0.87
CA MET A 225 -14.62 -4.56 -1.86
C MET A 225 -14.90 -6.06 -1.72
N ASP A 226 -15.02 -6.58 -0.49
CA ASP A 226 -15.25 -8.00 -0.21
C ASP A 226 -16.54 -8.51 -0.89
N LYS A 227 -17.59 -7.68 -0.92
CA LYS A 227 -18.86 -7.96 -1.62
C LYS A 227 -18.71 -8.17 -3.13
N LEU A 228 -17.59 -7.72 -3.72
CA LEU A 228 -17.31 -7.83 -5.15
C LEU A 228 -16.31 -8.95 -5.49
N LYS A 229 -15.79 -9.67 -4.50
CA LYS A 229 -14.88 -10.81 -4.75
C LYS A 229 -15.53 -11.87 -5.62
N GLY A 230 -14.72 -12.47 -6.49
CA GLY A 230 -15.17 -13.47 -7.46
C GLY A 230 -15.92 -12.89 -8.66
N THR A 231 -16.12 -11.57 -8.70
CA THR A 231 -16.63 -10.86 -9.88
C THR A 231 -15.48 -10.23 -10.68
N LYS A 232 -15.75 -9.79 -11.92
CA LYS A 232 -14.82 -9.00 -12.73
C LYS A 232 -14.91 -7.49 -12.45
N GLU A 233 -15.65 -7.09 -11.42
CA GLU A 233 -15.91 -5.68 -11.07
C GLU A 233 -14.88 -5.12 -10.08
N LEU A 234 -13.96 -5.97 -9.60
CA LEU A 234 -12.91 -5.63 -8.66
C LEU A 234 -11.56 -6.12 -9.16
N ASP A 235 -10.53 -5.32 -8.96
CA ASP A 235 -9.15 -5.74 -9.13
C ASP A 235 -8.68 -6.44 -7.85
N MET A 236 -8.39 -7.74 -7.96
CA MET A 236 -8.01 -8.58 -6.82
C MET A 236 -6.61 -8.26 -6.29
N GLU A 237 -5.73 -7.66 -7.11
CA GLU A 237 -4.45 -7.13 -6.66
C GLU A 237 -4.68 -5.94 -5.72
N ASN A 238 -5.47 -4.96 -6.15
CA ASN A 238 -5.82 -3.82 -5.30
C ASN A 238 -6.44 -4.28 -3.95
N TYR A 239 -7.31 -5.29 -3.98
CA TYR A 239 -7.85 -5.88 -2.74
C TYR A 239 -6.75 -6.46 -1.85
N ALA A 240 -5.89 -7.33 -2.38
CA ALA A 240 -4.84 -8.00 -1.60
C ALA A 240 -3.88 -7.00 -0.95
N PHE A 241 -3.53 -5.94 -1.68
CA PHE A 241 -2.66 -4.88 -1.18
C PHE A 241 -3.29 -4.07 -0.06
N LEU A 242 -4.54 -3.65 -0.22
CA LEU A 242 -5.23 -2.91 0.84
C LEU A 242 -5.44 -3.80 2.08
N TYR A 243 -5.81 -5.07 1.86
CA TYR A 243 -6.03 -6.03 2.92
C TYR A 243 -4.76 -6.22 3.78
N ASP A 244 -3.64 -6.56 3.14
CA ASP A 244 -2.38 -6.76 3.84
C ASP A 244 -1.89 -5.49 4.55
N ARG A 245 -2.10 -4.30 3.95
CA ARG A 245 -1.78 -3.01 4.57
C ARG A 245 -2.56 -2.80 5.86
N VAL A 246 -3.88 -3.03 5.82
CA VAL A 246 -4.75 -2.94 7.01
C VAL A 246 -4.33 -3.96 8.07
N GLN A 247 -4.06 -5.21 7.69
CA GLN A 247 -3.58 -6.23 8.63
C GLN A 247 -2.28 -5.79 9.33
N CYS A 248 -1.30 -5.32 8.55
CA CYS A 248 -0.02 -4.86 9.07
C CYS A 248 -0.16 -3.62 9.97
N ASN A 249 -1.06 -2.68 9.66
CA ASN A 249 -1.34 -1.51 10.48
C ASN A 249 -2.09 -1.87 11.78
N LEU A 250 -2.85 -2.98 11.78
CA LEU A 250 -3.46 -3.58 12.96
C LEU A 250 -2.52 -4.54 13.72
N ASN A 251 -1.22 -4.53 13.40
CA ASN A 251 -0.21 -5.39 14.00
C ASN A 251 -0.50 -6.90 13.87
N TYR A 252 -1.15 -7.29 12.76
CA TYR A 252 -1.30 -8.69 12.36
C TYR A 252 -0.31 -9.06 11.26
N LYS A 253 -0.04 -10.36 11.13
CA LYS A 253 0.62 -10.88 9.93
C LYS A 253 -0.26 -10.63 8.70
N GLN A 254 0.39 -10.34 7.59
CA GLN A 254 -0.27 -10.20 6.29
C GLN A 254 -0.60 -11.57 5.68
N VAL A 255 -1.48 -11.61 4.69
CA VAL A 255 -1.99 -12.84 4.07
C VAL A 255 -1.34 -13.13 2.72
N TYR A 256 -1.21 -12.09 1.89
CA TYR A 256 -0.75 -12.22 0.50
C TYR A 256 0.72 -11.84 0.31
N GLY A 257 1.34 -11.12 1.24
CA GLY A 257 2.76 -10.77 1.16
C GLY A 257 3.03 -9.52 0.32
N THR A 258 2.13 -8.54 0.31
CA THR A 258 2.29 -7.29 -0.47
C THR A 258 3.11 -6.21 0.25
N GLN A 259 3.23 -6.29 1.58
CA GLN A 259 3.95 -5.32 2.40
C GLN A 259 5.39 -5.80 2.68
N VAL A 260 6.34 -4.87 2.60
CA VAL A 260 7.78 -5.13 2.78
C VAL A 260 8.36 -4.34 3.95
N ASN A 261 9.46 -4.84 4.52
CA ASN A 261 10.28 -4.12 5.47
C ASN A 261 11.22 -3.19 4.71
N TRP A 262 11.21 -1.91 5.07
CA TRP A 262 12.09 -0.90 4.49
C TRP A 262 13.29 -0.66 5.41
N THR A 263 14.48 -0.57 4.81
CA THR A 263 15.70 -0.14 5.49
C THR A 263 15.72 1.38 5.65
N GLN A 264 16.63 1.89 6.49
CA GLN A 264 16.86 3.33 6.64
C GLN A 264 17.28 4.03 5.33
N ASN A 265 17.80 3.25 4.37
CA ASN A 265 18.20 3.72 3.04
C ASN A 265 17.08 3.62 2.01
N GLY A 266 15.82 3.37 2.42
CA GLY A 266 14.68 3.28 1.50
C GLY A 266 14.66 2.02 0.63
N GLU A 267 15.54 1.04 0.89
CA GLU A 267 15.55 -0.24 0.18
C GLU A 267 14.70 -1.26 0.91
N ALA A 268 13.94 -2.08 0.19
CA ALA A 268 13.18 -3.17 0.77
C ALA A 268 14.11 -4.36 1.09
N SER A 269 14.04 -4.90 2.31
CA SER A 269 14.92 -5.98 2.77
C SER A 269 14.26 -7.36 2.76
N SER A 270 12.95 -7.42 2.96
CA SER A 270 12.16 -8.66 3.10
C SER A 270 10.67 -8.34 3.06
N PHE A 271 9.82 -9.36 2.93
CA PHE A 271 8.40 -9.20 3.25
C PHE A 271 8.20 -9.02 4.76
N ARG A 272 7.18 -8.23 5.14
CA ARG A 272 6.66 -8.24 6.53
C ARG A 272 6.08 -9.63 6.83
N GLY A 273 5.95 -9.98 8.12
CA GLY A 273 5.50 -11.33 8.53
C GLY A 273 4.21 -11.78 7.83
N ILE A 274 4.24 -12.96 7.20
CA ILE A 274 3.14 -13.55 6.44
C ILE A 274 2.60 -14.76 7.21
N ILE A 275 1.28 -14.87 7.38
CA ILE A 275 0.67 -16.05 8.00
C ILE A 275 0.90 -17.29 7.15
N LYS A 276 1.32 -18.42 7.72
CA LYS A 276 1.59 -19.67 6.98
C LYS A 276 2.33 -19.39 5.66
N GLU A 277 3.51 -18.80 5.77
CA GLU A 277 4.24 -18.21 4.64
C GLU A 277 4.47 -19.20 3.48
N ASN A 278 4.63 -20.49 3.78
CA ASN A 278 4.76 -21.57 2.81
C ASN A 278 3.51 -21.77 1.92
N GLU A 279 2.34 -21.28 2.35
CA GLU A 279 1.07 -21.34 1.60
C GLU A 279 0.71 -20.02 0.91
N ALA A 280 1.57 -19.00 1.01
CA ALA A 280 1.27 -17.67 0.46
C ALA A 280 1.03 -17.70 -1.04
N ASP A 281 1.87 -18.40 -1.80
CA ASP A 281 1.73 -18.47 -3.26
C ASP A 281 0.44 -19.20 -3.70
N LYS A 282 -0.10 -20.11 -2.86
CA LYS A 282 -1.42 -20.71 -3.11
C LYS A 282 -2.52 -19.65 -3.05
N ARG A 283 -2.53 -18.82 -2.00
CA ARG A 283 -3.49 -17.72 -1.83
C ARG A 283 -3.33 -16.64 -2.89
N ARG A 284 -2.08 -16.37 -3.30
CA ARG A 284 -1.76 -15.42 -4.38
C ARG A 284 -2.31 -15.91 -5.72
N ASN A 285 -2.14 -17.19 -6.03
CA ASN A 285 -2.66 -17.78 -7.26
C ASN A 285 -4.19 -17.72 -7.36
N GLU A 286 -4.91 -17.89 -6.24
CA GLU A 286 -6.38 -17.73 -6.21
C GLU A 286 -6.82 -16.32 -6.64
N PHE A 287 -5.96 -15.31 -6.50
CA PHE A 287 -6.22 -13.91 -6.84
C PHE A 287 -5.46 -13.46 -8.10
N GLU A 288 -4.93 -14.41 -8.87
CA GLU A 288 -4.11 -14.16 -10.08
C GLU A 288 -2.85 -13.31 -9.81
N LEU A 289 -2.37 -13.29 -8.55
CA LEU A 289 -1.17 -12.56 -8.17
C LEU A 289 0.10 -13.36 -8.49
N LEU A 290 1.15 -12.66 -8.90
CA LEU A 290 2.45 -13.29 -9.14
C LEU A 290 3.00 -13.99 -7.90
N PRO A 291 3.70 -15.12 -8.03
CA PRO A 291 4.42 -15.71 -6.90
C PRO A 291 5.36 -14.72 -6.20
N LEU A 292 5.50 -14.83 -4.88
CA LEU A 292 6.31 -13.94 -4.05
C LEU A 292 7.76 -13.83 -4.55
N LYS A 293 8.29 -14.92 -5.10
CA LYS A 293 9.63 -14.95 -5.70
C LYS A 293 9.80 -13.95 -6.85
N ILE A 294 8.79 -13.82 -7.72
CA ILE A 294 8.81 -12.87 -8.83
C ILE A 294 8.46 -11.48 -8.32
N TYR A 295 7.47 -11.38 -7.44
CA TYR A 295 7.04 -10.11 -6.86
C TYR A 295 8.17 -9.39 -6.11
N ALA A 296 9.00 -10.12 -5.35
CA ALA A 296 10.18 -9.60 -4.64
C ALA A 296 11.20 -8.91 -5.58
N LEU A 297 11.24 -9.27 -6.86
CA LEU A 297 12.15 -8.65 -7.83
C LEU A 297 11.80 -7.18 -8.07
N ASN A 298 10.52 -6.79 -7.97
CA ASN A 298 10.11 -5.39 -8.04
C ASN A 298 10.73 -4.53 -6.92
N TYR A 299 11.10 -5.18 -5.82
CA TYR A 299 11.69 -4.57 -4.64
C TYR A 299 13.21 -4.74 -4.56
N GLY A 300 13.81 -5.51 -5.48
CA GLY A 300 15.26 -5.69 -5.56
C GLY A 300 15.86 -6.68 -4.57
N PHE A 301 15.04 -7.52 -3.92
CA PHE A 301 15.56 -8.62 -3.09
C PHE A 301 15.22 -9.99 -3.67
N LYS A 302 16.08 -10.97 -3.40
CA LYS A 302 15.84 -12.36 -3.76
C LYS A 302 14.97 -13.02 -2.70
N TYR A 303 14.03 -13.84 -3.14
CA TYR A 303 13.12 -14.54 -2.24
C TYR A 303 12.97 -16.01 -2.64
N THR A 304 12.90 -16.86 -1.62
CA THR A 304 12.56 -18.27 -1.73
C THR A 304 11.46 -18.54 -0.72
N ILE A 305 10.36 -19.14 -1.17
CA ILE A 305 9.28 -19.52 -0.27
C ILE A 305 9.80 -20.57 0.74
N PRO A 306 9.58 -20.39 2.04
CA PRO A 306 10.04 -21.35 3.03
C PRO A 306 9.27 -22.67 2.92
N THR A 307 9.87 -23.76 3.39
CA THR A 307 9.18 -25.04 3.61
C THR A 307 8.12 -24.91 4.71
N ALA A 308 7.20 -25.87 4.79
CA ALA A 308 6.17 -25.88 5.83
C ALA A 308 6.76 -25.94 7.26
N GLU A 309 7.87 -26.67 7.44
CA GLU A 309 8.58 -26.76 8.71
C GLU A 309 9.23 -25.43 9.09
N GLU A 310 9.94 -24.79 8.14
CA GLU A 310 10.57 -23.48 8.36
C GLU A 310 9.53 -22.40 8.69
N ALA A 311 8.42 -22.36 7.96
CA ALA A 311 7.33 -21.43 8.21
C ALA A 311 6.70 -21.66 9.60
N SER A 312 6.41 -22.92 9.96
CA SER A 312 5.86 -23.25 11.28
C SER A 312 6.84 -22.92 12.42
N LYS A 313 8.13 -23.16 12.22
CA LYS A 313 9.18 -22.81 13.20
C LYS A 313 9.29 -21.29 13.39
N LYS A 314 9.20 -20.51 12.32
CA LYS A 314 9.17 -19.05 12.37
C LYS A 314 7.93 -18.55 13.12
N ASP A 315 6.75 -19.08 12.81
CA ASP A 315 5.51 -18.72 13.49
C ASP A 315 5.56 -19.01 15.00
N LYS A 316 6.07 -20.19 15.39
CA LYS A 316 6.29 -20.53 16.82
C LYS A 316 7.28 -19.60 17.49
N LYS A 317 8.41 -19.31 16.83
CA LYS A 317 9.44 -18.43 17.37
C LYS A 317 8.93 -17.01 17.61
N ASP A 318 8.09 -16.48 16.72
CA ASP A 318 7.47 -15.16 16.90
C ASP A 318 6.62 -15.13 18.19
N ILE A 319 5.78 -16.14 18.40
CA ILE A 319 4.93 -16.28 19.60
C ILE A 319 5.80 -16.43 20.87
N GLU A 320 6.79 -17.32 20.85
CA GLU A 320 7.70 -17.55 21.98
C GLU A 320 8.47 -16.28 22.34
N SER A 321 8.97 -15.54 21.34
CA SER A 321 9.70 -14.29 21.54
C SER A 321 8.80 -13.22 22.15
N THR A 322 7.56 -13.08 21.67
CA THR A 322 6.58 -12.16 22.26
C THR A 322 6.27 -12.52 23.72
N LEU A 323 6.02 -13.79 24.02
CA LEU A 323 5.74 -14.23 25.39
C LEU A 323 6.92 -13.97 26.33
N ASN A 324 8.15 -14.22 25.87
CA ASN A 324 9.35 -13.93 26.65
C ASN A 324 9.47 -12.44 26.96
N LEU A 325 9.26 -11.57 25.99
CA LEU A 325 9.27 -10.12 26.20
C LEU A 325 8.20 -9.66 27.21
N ILE A 326 6.97 -10.18 27.08
CA ILE A 326 5.88 -9.88 28.04
C ILE A 326 6.24 -10.35 29.45
N ASN A 327 6.80 -11.55 29.59
CA ASN A 327 7.20 -12.10 30.88
C ASN A 327 8.35 -11.30 31.52
N GLU A 328 9.34 -10.88 30.74
CA GLU A 328 10.40 -9.99 31.22
C GLU A 328 9.85 -8.60 31.61
N ALA A 329 8.90 -8.05 30.86
CA ALA A 329 8.21 -6.81 31.23
C ALA A 329 7.51 -6.94 32.60
N LYS A 330 6.84 -8.07 32.87
CA LYS A 330 6.19 -8.34 34.15
C LYS A 330 7.21 -8.40 35.31
N LYS A 331 8.40 -8.99 35.09
CA LYS A 331 9.49 -8.96 36.09
C LYS A 331 10.03 -7.56 36.36
N TYR A 332 10.26 -6.76 35.32
CA TYR A 332 10.73 -5.37 35.47
C TYR A 332 9.70 -4.48 36.17
N TYR A 333 8.42 -4.79 36.05
CA TYR A 333 7.38 -4.10 36.81
C TYR A 333 7.52 -4.35 38.32
N GLU A 334 7.85 -5.58 38.74
CA GLU A 334 8.10 -5.91 40.16
C GLU A 334 9.29 -5.14 40.74
N THR A 335 10.33 -4.90 39.94
CA THR A 335 11.50 -4.09 40.32
C THR A 335 11.33 -2.59 40.10
N LYS A 336 10.15 -2.13 39.65
CA LYS A 336 9.82 -0.74 39.32
C LYS A 336 10.69 -0.11 38.23
N GLU A 337 11.27 -0.92 37.36
CA GLU A 337 12.06 -0.47 36.21
C GLU A 337 11.14 -0.17 35.00
N PHE A 338 10.25 0.82 35.15
CA PHE A 338 9.14 1.05 34.22
C PHE A 338 9.54 1.36 32.79
N GLN A 339 10.70 1.99 32.55
CA GLN A 339 11.21 2.19 31.20
C GLN A 339 11.50 0.84 30.51
N LYS A 340 12.03 -0.16 31.24
CA LYS A 340 12.25 -1.50 30.70
C LYS A 340 10.94 -2.25 30.46
N VAL A 341 9.89 -1.97 31.23
CA VAL A 341 8.54 -2.47 30.95
C VAL A 341 8.08 -1.97 29.58
N TYR A 342 8.21 -0.66 29.34
CA TYR A 342 7.91 -0.07 28.04
C TYR A 342 8.76 -0.68 26.92
N ASP A 343 10.08 -0.75 27.08
CA ASP A 343 10.97 -1.25 26.02
C ASP A 343 10.59 -2.68 25.60
N ASN A 344 10.26 -3.55 26.57
CA ASN A 344 9.82 -4.92 26.29
C ASN A 344 8.47 -4.98 25.57
N TYR A 345 7.46 -4.23 26.02
CA TYR A 345 6.16 -4.18 25.33
C TYR A 345 6.24 -3.54 23.95
N ASN A 346 7.06 -2.50 23.78
CA ASN A 346 7.33 -1.90 22.48
C ASN A 346 7.95 -2.94 21.53
N ASN A 347 8.99 -3.66 21.97
CA ASN A 347 9.60 -4.73 21.18
C ASN A 347 8.62 -5.87 20.87
N ALA A 348 7.78 -6.25 21.84
CA ALA A 348 6.75 -7.27 21.65
C ALA A 348 5.72 -6.84 20.60
N SER A 349 5.34 -5.56 20.60
CA SER A 349 4.41 -4.98 19.64
C SER A 349 4.97 -4.90 18.22
N MET A 350 6.30 -4.89 18.05
CA MET A 350 6.94 -4.90 16.72
C MET A 350 6.89 -6.28 16.04
N ILE A 351 6.57 -7.35 16.78
CA ILE A 351 6.40 -8.70 16.25
C ILE A 351 4.97 -8.84 15.71
N LEU A 352 4.82 -8.77 14.38
CA LEU A 352 3.52 -8.87 13.72
C LEU A 352 2.79 -10.17 14.07
N GLY A 353 1.55 -10.04 14.55
CA GLY A 353 0.73 -11.16 15.00
C GLY A 353 1.25 -11.84 16.28
N GLY A 354 2.23 -11.25 16.96
CA GLY A 354 2.79 -11.77 18.21
C GLY A 354 1.88 -11.52 19.42
N MET A 355 1.37 -10.28 19.57
CA MET A 355 0.48 -9.92 20.68
C MET A 355 -1.00 -10.12 20.35
N THR A 356 -1.69 -10.89 21.18
CA THR A 356 -3.15 -11.03 21.14
C THR A 356 -3.84 -9.76 21.64
N SER A 357 -5.12 -9.60 21.33
CA SER A 357 -5.90 -8.45 21.84
C SER A 357 -6.04 -8.51 23.36
N GLU A 358 -6.11 -9.69 23.97
CA GLU A 358 -6.04 -9.88 25.42
C GLU A 358 -4.71 -9.37 25.99
N GLN A 359 -3.57 -9.74 25.38
CA GLN A 359 -2.25 -9.27 25.83
C GLN A 359 -2.06 -7.76 25.65
N ASN A 360 -2.61 -7.17 24.59
CA ASN A 360 -2.64 -5.71 24.42
C ASN A 360 -3.47 -5.05 25.53
N PHE A 361 -4.61 -5.65 25.91
CA PHE A 361 -5.43 -5.13 27.00
C PHE A 361 -4.70 -5.23 28.35
N GLU A 362 -4.05 -6.36 28.63
CA GLU A 362 -3.20 -6.52 29.82
C GLU A 362 -2.07 -5.48 29.86
N ALA A 363 -1.42 -5.22 28.71
CA ALA A 363 -0.39 -4.19 28.60
C ALA A 363 -0.96 -2.81 28.92
N SER A 364 -2.13 -2.48 28.37
CA SER A 364 -2.83 -1.24 28.65
C SER A 364 -3.12 -1.06 30.14
N GLU A 365 -3.67 -2.09 30.78
CA GLU A 365 -3.96 -2.06 32.22
C GLU A 365 -2.69 -1.89 33.06
N LEU A 366 -1.59 -2.56 32.68
CA LEU A 366 -0.30 -2.42 33.35
C LEU A 366 0.24 -0.99 33.24
N PHE A 367 0.17 -0.37 32.05
CA PHE A 367 0.62 1.02 31.89
C PHE A 367 -0.28 2.03 32.60
N ALA A 368 -1.58 1.75 32.73
CA ALA A 368 -2.46 2.54 33.58
C ALA A 368 -2.08 2.43 35.06
N LYS A 369 -1.74 1.23 35.55
CA LYS A 369 -1.19 1.02 36.91
C LYS A 369 0.10 1.79 37.14
N ILE A 370 1.01 1.80 36.15
CA ILE A 370 2.26 2.57 36.23
C ILE A 370 1.95 4.06 36.30
N TYR A 371 1.07 4.57 35.43
CA TYR A 371 0.64 5.97 35.48
C TYR A 371 0.04 6.35 36.84
N ASN A 372 -0.83 5.52 37.40
CA ASN A 372 -1.44 5.77 38.71
C ASN A 372 -0.40 5.82 39.86
N GLN A 373 0.79 5.23 39.67
CA GLN A 373 1.90 5.30 40.63
C GLN A 373 2.83 6.49 40.39
N THR A 374 3.13 6.80 39.12
CA THR A 374 4.18 7.75 38.75
C THR A 374 3.66 9.13 38.36
N HIS A 375 2.41 9.20 37.90
CA HIS A 375 1.79 10.35 37.22
C HIS A 375 2.57 10.81 35.97
N ASP A 376 3.37 9.93 35.37
CA ASP A 376 4.10 10.21 34.14
C ASP A 376 3.20 9.93 32.92
N GLU A 377 2.86 11.01 32.24
CA GLU A 377 1.97 11.06 31.07
C GLU A 377 2.37 10.11 29.94
N GLN A 378 3.65 9.77 29.81
CA GLN A 378 4.11 8.78 28.83
C GLN A 378 3.34 7.46 28.99
N TYR A 379 3.16 6.95 30.21
CA TYR A 379 2.50 5.66 30.44
C TYR A 379 0.99 5.72 30.22
N ARG A 380 0.34 6.86 30.48
CA ARG A 380 -1.05 7.08 30.09
C ARG A 380 -1.21 7.04 28.58
N SER A 381 -0.32 7.71 27.85
CA SER A 381 -0.32 7.68 26.38
C SER A 381 -0.14 6.26 25.83
N ILE A 382 0.85 5.51 26.34
CA ILE A 382 1.11 4.11 25.93
C ILE A 382 -0.12 3.22 26.23
N SER A 383 -0.72 3.37 27.41
CA SER A 383 -1.92 2.63 27.79
C SER A 383 -3.06 2.87 26.79
N LEU A 384 -3.29 4.13 26.40
CA LEU A 384 -4.29 4.52 25.41
C LEU A 384 -3.93 4.05 23.97
N ASP A 385 -2.65 3.92 23.63
CA ASP A 385 -2.21 3.37 22.33
C ASP A 385 -2.63 1.90 22.20
N PHE A 386 -2.44 1.09 23.25
CA PHE A 386 -2.88 -0.30 23.29
C PHE A 386 -4.42 -0.44 23.24
N LEU A 387 -5.16 0.40 23.96
CA LEU A 387 -6.63 0.42 23.86
C LEU A 387 -7.10 0.79 22.46
N ASN A 388 -6.49 1.82 21.86
CA ASN A 388 -6.84 2.25 20.51
C ASN A 388 -6.57 1.14 19.49
N LEU A 389 -5.45 0.40 19.61
CA LEU A 389 -5.19 -0.76 18.75
C LEU A 389 -6.30 -1.81 18.87
N ASN A 390 -6.72 -2.15 20.08
CA ASN A 390 -7.82 -3.11 20.29
C ASN A 390 -9.17 -2.61 19.79
N TYR A 391 -9.47 -1.31 19.96
CA TYR A 391 -10.63 -0.67 19.36
C TYR A 391 -10.63 -0.80 17.83
N LEU A 392 -9.50 -0.49 17.18
CA LEU A 392 -9.35 -0.62 15.73
C LEU A 392 -9.46 -2.06 15.25
N ARG A 393 -9.04 -3.03 16.08
CA ARG A 393 -9.24 -4.47 15.83
C ARG A 393 -10.71 -4.88 15.95
N GLY A 394 -11.48 -4.19 16.79
CA GLY A 394 -12.87 -4.52 17.12
C GLY A 394 -12.99 -5.47 18.33
N ASP A 395 -11.93 -5.58 19.13
CA ASP A 395 -11.80 -6.55 20.22
C ASP A 395 -11.90 -5.88 21.60
N LEU A 396 -12.61 -4.76 21.69
CA LEU A 396 -12.70 -3.95 22.90
C LEU A 396 -14.16 -3.90 23.39
N ASP A 397 -14.36 -4.24 24.67
CA ASP A 397 -15.68 -4.23 25.30
C ASP A 397 -15.83 -3.04 26.24
N LYS A 398 -16.87 -2.23 26.00
CA LYS A 398 -17.16 -1.00 26.76
C LYS A 398 -17.42 -1.26 28.24
N LYS A 399 -18.10 -2.37 28.57
CA LYS A 399 -18.43 -2.71 29.96
C LYS A 399 -17.18 -3.12 30.72
N VAL A 400 -16.30 -3.91 30.09
CA VAL A 400 -15.01 -4.29 30.67
C VAL A 400 -14.17 -3.05 30.97
N LEU A 401 -14.05 -2.12 30.02
CA LEU A 401 -13.31 -0.87 30.22
C LEU A 401 -13.83 -0.03 31.39
N LEU A 402 -15.15 0.21 31.44
CA LEU A 402 -15.76 1.03 32.49
C LEU A 402 -15.73 0.37 33.87
N SER A 403 -15.63 -0.97 33.92
CA SER A 403 -15.51 -1.71 35.19
C SER A 403 -14.08 -1.76 35.74
N ASN A 404 -13.07 -1.48 34.90
CA ASN A 404 -11.68 -1.56 35.27
C ASN A 404 -11.22 -0.26 35.95
N LYS A 405 -10.94 -0.35 37.26
CA LYS A 405 -10.61 0.80 38.11
C LYS A 405 -9.31 1.50 37.73
N GLU A 406 -8.40 0.81 37.05
CA GLU A 406 -7.10 1.37 36.66
C GLU A 406 -7.26 2.51 35.66
N PHE A 407 -8.33 2.51 34.87
CA PHE A 407 -8.61 3.55 33.89
C PHE A 407 -9.43 4.73 34.43
N ASN A 408 -9.82 4.74 35.71
CA ASN A 408 -10.63 5.82 36.27
C ASN A 408 -9.99 7.20 36.09
N THR A 409 -8.66 7.27 36.18
CA THR A 409 -7.87 8.50 35.98
C THR A 409 -7.84 8.97 34.53
N PHE A 410 -8.33 8.15 33.58
CA PHE A 410 -8.34 8.46 32.15
C PHE A 410 -9.68 9.06 31.71
N TYR A 411 -10.73 9.04 32.54
CA TYR A 411 -12.09 9.40 32.11
C TYR A 411 -12.22 10.86 31.62
N SER A 412 -11.34 11.75 32.08
CA SER A 412 -11.28 13.13 31.60
C SER A 412 -10.59 13.26 30.25
N GLU A 413 -9.74 12.31 29.87
CA GLU A 413 -8.91 12.37 28.67
C GLU A 413 -9.73 12.29 27.40
N LYS A 414 -9.40 13.15 26.44
CA LYS A 414 -10.10 13.20 25.16
C LYS A 414 -9.99 11.86 24.42
N ARG A 415 -8.78 11.29 24.33
CA ARG A 415 -8.53 10.00 23.67
C ARG A 415 -9.35 8.86 24.29
N TRP A 416 -9.53 8.87 25.61
CA TRP A 416 -10.39 7.89 26.29
C TRP A 416 -11.85 8.07 25.89
N LYS A 417 -12.37 9.30 25.95
CA LYS A 417 -13.75 9.61 25.54
C LYS A 417 -14.00 9.21 24.09
N ASP A 418 -13.08 9.55 23.18
CA ASP A 418 -13.18 9.20 21.76
C ASP A 418 -13.29 7.68 21.57
N ILE A 419 -12.53 6.87 22.33
CA ILE A 419 -12.64 5.40 22.30
C ILE A 419 -14.01 4.96 22.83
N ILE A 420 -14.42 5.44 24.02
CA ILE A 420 -15.66 5.01 24.68
C ILE A 420 -16.92 5.41 23.88
N ASP A 421 -16.92 6.58 23.26
CA ASP A 421 -18.04 7.08 22.46
C ASP A 421 -18.15 6.33 21.12
N SER A 422 -17.06 5.70 20.68
CA SER A 422 -17.01 4.90 19.46
C SER A 422 -17.34 3.40 19.66
N LEU A 423 -17.47 2.95 20.92
CA LEU A 423 -17.95 1.61 21.31
C LEU A 423 -19.44 1.67 21.66
#